data_AF-A0A0Q5DNN5-F1
#
_entry.id   AF-A0A0Q5DNN5-F1
#
_cell.length_a   1.000
_cell.length_b   1.000
_cell.length_c   1.000
_cell.angle_alpha   90.00
_cell.angle_beta   90.00
_cell.angle_gamma   90.00
#
_symmetry.space_group_name_H-M   'P 1'
#
loop_
_entity.id
_entity.type
_entity.pdbx_description
1 polymer ?
#
loop_
_entity_poly.entity_id
_entity_poly.type
_entity_poly.pdbx_seq_one_letter_code
_entity_poly.pdbx_strand_id
1 'polypeptide(L)' 'MRFELYRDSAGGWRWRLRSQNGNVVADSAEAYVRREDCEHGIALVKGSAAAPTVDMTLKIA' A
#
# COMPACT_ATOMS: atom_id res chain seq x y z
N MET A 1 -2.14 9.51 -10.47
CA MET A 1 -2.04 8.48 -9.42
C MET A 1 -2.62 9.03 -8.15
N ARG A 2 -3.41 8.26 -7.39
CA ARG A 2 -4.01 8.70 -6.12
C ARG A 2 -4.10 7.56 -5.11
N PHE A 3 -3.88 7.88 -3.84
CA PHE A 3 -4.17 6.95 -2.74
C PHE A 3 -5.66 7.06 -2.38
N GLU A 4 -6.33 5.92 -2.30
CA GLU A 4 -7.72 5.79 -1.88
C GLU A 4 -7.72 5.07 -0.53
N LEU A 5 -8.10 5.78 0.54
CA LEU A 5 -8.31 5.21 1.87
C LEU A 5 -9.80 4.90 2.04
N TYR A 6 -10.11 3.68 2.44
CA TYR A 6 -11.48 3.20 2.55
C TYR A 6 -11.62 2.17 3.67
N ARG A 7 -12.87 1.86 4.04
CA ARG A 7 -13.20 0.82 5.01
C ARG A 7 -13.80 -0.36 4.28
N ASP A 8 -13.28 -1.56 4.55
CA ASP A 8 -13.79 -2.81 3.99
C ASP A 8 -15.08 -3.26 4.69
N SER A 9 -15.83 -4.19 4.09
CA SER A 9 -17.02 -4.81 4.68
C SER A 9 -16.76 -5.48 6.03
N ALA A 10 -15.55 -5.96 6.28
CA ALA A 10 -15.13 -6.49 7.59
C ALA A 10 -14.89 -5.39 8.65
N GLY A 11 -15.04 -4.10 8.30
CA GLY A 11 -14.85 -2.98 9.20
C GLY A 11 -13.40 -2.54 9.41
N GLY A 12 -12.45 -3.15 8.70
CA GLY A 12 -11.03 -2.76 8.70
C GLY A 12 -10.73 -1.62 7.73
N TRP A 13 -9.71 -0.83 8.04
CA TRP A 13 -9.21 0.25 7.19
C TRP A 13 -8.21 -0.30 6.18
N ARG A 14 -8.36 0.08 4.90
CA ARG A 14 -7.44 -0.32 3.83
C ARG A 14 -7.11 0.89 2.98
N TRP A 15 -5.98 0.82 2.30
CA TRP A 15 -5.61 1.79 1.29
C TRP A 15 -5.25 1.10 -0.01
N ARG A 16 -5.43 1.79 -1.13
CA ARG A 16 -4.93 1.37 -2.44
C ARG A 16 -4.44 2.55 -3.25
N LEU A 17 -3.42 2.34 -4.05
CA LEU A 17 -2.87 3.31 -4.99
C LEU A 17 -3.43 3.01 -6.37
N ARG A 18 -4.21 3.95 -6.92
CA ARG A 18 -4.75 3.87 -8.27
C ARG A 18 -3.92 4.72 -9.23
N SER A 19 -3.56 4.16 -10.38
CA SER A 19 -2.94 4.90 -11.48
C SER A 19 -3.97 5.71 -12.28
N GLN A 20 -3.51 6.63 -13.12
CA GLN A 20 -4.38 7.44 -13.98
C GLN A 20 -5.20 6.59 -14.95
N ASN A 21 -4.67 5.42 -15.34
CA ASN A 21 -5.36 4.43 -16.17
C ASN A 21 -6.45 3.64 -15.42
N GLY A 22 -6.69 3.93 -14.14
CA GLY A 22 -7.72 3.26 -13.35
C GLY A 22 -7.27 1.99 -12.63
N ASN A 23 -6.09 1.44 -12.95
CA ASN A 23 -5.61 0.20 -12.36
C ASN A 23 -5.02 0.42 -10.95
N VAL A 24 -5.17 -0.58 -10.09
CA VAL A 24 -4.52 -0.61 -8.78
C VAL A 24 -3.07 -1.05 -8.97
N VAL A 25 -2.15 -0.25 -8.44
CA VAL A 25 -0.69 -0.47 -8.55
C VAL A 25 -0.11 -1.01 -7.24
N ALA A 26 -0.70 -0.63 -6.11
CA ALA A 26 -0.33 -1.11 -4.79
C ALA A 26 -1.53 -1.04 -3.86
N ASP A 27 -1.55 -1.86 -2.83
CA ASP A 27 -2.55 -1.84 -1.77
C ASP A 27 -1.92 -2.25 -0.44
N SER A 28 -2.67 -2.08 0.65
CA SER A 28 -2.19 -2.35 2.00
C SER A 28 -1.92 -3.82 2.32
N ALA A 29 -2.32 -4.75 1.43
CA ALA A 29 -2.38 -6.21 1.62
C ALA A 29 -3.28 -6.64 2.79
N GLU A 30 -3.07 -6.07 3.97
CA GLU A 30 -3.80 -6.30 5.21
C GLU A 30 -4.73 -5.12 5.54
N ALA A 31 -5.69 -5.37 6.43
CA ALA A 31 -6.60 -4.34 6.93
C ALA A 31 -6.13 -3.85 8.31
N TYR A 32 -6.05 -2.54 8.47
CA TYR A 32 -5.71 -1.89 9.74
C TYR A 32 -6.93 -1.75 10.64
N VAL A 33 -6.72 -1.82 11.96
CA VAL A 33 -7.78 -1.62 12.95
C VAL A 33 -8.15 -0.14 13.09
N ARG A 34 -7.15 0.76 13.08
CA ARG A 34 -7.36 2.20 13.17
C ARG A 34 -7.06 2.89 11.84
N ARG A 35 -7.74 4.02 11.64
CA ARG A 35 -7.55 4.88 10.47
C ARG A 35 -6.14 5.48 10.44
N GLU A 36 -5.66 5.92 11.60
CA GLU A 36 -4.35 6.55 11.77
C GLU A 36 -3.20 5.62 11.34
N ASP A 37 -3.28 4.33 11.70
CA ASP A 37 -2.31 3.31 11.26
C ASP A 37 -2.32 3.15 9.73
N CYS A 38 -3.50 3.20 9.11
CA CYS A 38 -3.65 3.15 7.65
C CYS A 38 -3.06 4.39 6.97
N GLU A 39 -3.30 5.59 7.53
CA GLU A 39 -2.73 6.85 7.05
C GLU A 39 -1.20 6.86 7.19
N HIS A 40 -0.68 6.30 8.27
CA HIS A 40 0.76 6.12 8.48
C HIS A 40 1.35 5.14 7.46
N GLY A 41 0.68 4.03 7.15
CA GLY A 41 1.06 3.11 6.07
C GLY A 41 1.18 3.81 4.71
N ILE A 42 0.21 4.67 4.37
CA ILE A 42 0.28 5.50 3.16
C ILE A 42 1.49 6.45 3.19
N ALA A 43 1.75 7.09 4.34
CA ALA A 43 2.87 8.00 4.50
C ALA A 43 4.23 7.29 4.32
N LEU A 44 4.38 6.08 4.86
CA LEU A 44 5.56 5.25 4.65
C LEU A 44 5.77 4.95 3.17
N VAL A 45 4.73 4.47 2.47
CA VAL A 45 4.83 4.16 1.03
C VAL A 45 5.19 5.40 0.21
N LYS A 46 4.64 6.57 0.54
CA LYS A 46 5.03 7.84 -0.11
C LYS A 46 6.50 8.19 0.14
N GLY A 47 7.02 7.92 1.34
CA GLY A 47 8.41 8.18 1.71
C GLY A 47 9.41 7.14 1.17
N SER A 48 8.95 5.93 0.86
CA SER A 48 9.79 4.83 0.37
C SER A 48 10.13 4.89 -1.13
N ALA A 49 9.96 6.04 -1.79
CA ALA A 49 10.23 6.19 -3.23
C ALA A 49 11.69 5.84 -3.63
N ALA A 50 12.64 5.97 -2.70
CA ALA A 50 14.05 5.63 -2.90
C ALA A 50 14.44 4.25 -2.34
N ALA A 51 13.48 3.43 -1.88
CA ALA A 51 13.79 2.13 -1.33
C ALA A 51 14.42 1.21 -2.40
N PRO A 52 15.55 0.54 -2.11
CA PRO A 52 16.20 -0.32 -3.08
C PRO A 52 15.33 -1.54 -3.38
N THR A 53 15.27 -1.93 -4.65
CA THR A 53 14.64 -3.18 -5.06
C THR A 53 15.64 -4.32 -4.89
N VAL A 54 15.25 -5.35 -4.15
CA VAL A 54 16.06 -6.56 -3.96
C VAL A 54 15.34 -7.72 -4.65
N ASP A 55 15.99 -8.32 -5.64
CA ASP A 55 15.49 -9.53 -6.27
C ASP A 55 15.79 -10.75 -5.38
N MET A 56 14.73 -11.44 -4.94
CA MET A 56 14.85 -12.64 -4.11
C MET A 56 14.91 -13.93 -4.94
N THR A 57 14.68 -13.87 -6.27
CA THR A 57 14.78 -15.03 -7.17
C THR A 57 16.23 -15.38 -7.51
N LEU A 58 17.14 -14.43 -7.38
CA LEU A 58 18.58 -14.55 -7.56
C LEU A 58 19.33 -15.04 -6.31
N LYS A 59 18.66 -15.18 -5.16
CA LYS A 59 19.29 -15.60 -3.89
C LYS A 59 19.32 -17.11 -3.65
N ILE A 60 18.80 -17.90 -4.59
CA ILE A 60 18.94 -19.36 -4.62
C ILE A 60 20.17 -19.72 -5.45
N ALA A 61 21.35 -19.58 -4.85
CA ALA A 61 22.60 -20.15 -5.33
C ALA A 61 23.50 -20.47 -4.13
#